data_AF-A0A662YJN1-F1
#
_entry.id   AF-A0A662YJN1-F1
#
_cell.length_a   1.000
_cell.length_b   1.000
_cell.length_c   1.000
_cell.angle_alpha   90.00
_cell.angle_beta   90.00
_cell.angle_gamma   90.00
#
_symmetry.space_group_name_H-M   'P 1'
#
loop_
_entity.id
_entity.type
_entity.pdbx_description
1 polymer ?
#
loop_
_entity_poly.entity_id
_entity_poly.type
_entity_poly.pdbx_seq_one_letter_code
_entity_poly.pdbx_strand_id
1 'polypeptide(L)' 'ELESTTLVFAHGLDMFYVRMTPAKSFDLLPSDFNHEMLILLCLAFLAATFVTKALAQRKALQAAWK' A
#
# COMPACT_ATOMS: atom_id res chain seq x y z
N GLU A 1 1.47 19.80 -3.51
CA GLU A 1 0.75 20.37 -2.35
C GLU A 1 0.35 19.20 -1.46
N LEU A 2 0.55 19.28 -0.13
CA LEU A 2 0.09 18.25 0.81
C LEU A 2 -1.16 18.81 1.49
N GLU A 3 -2.34 18.31 1.12
CA GLU A 3 -3.63 18.87 1.58
C GLU A 3 -3.79 18.73 3.10
N SER A 4 -3.31 17.63 3.65
CA SER A 4 -3.29 17.35 5.09
C SER A 4 -2.28 18.17 5.91
N THR A 5 -1.42 18.98 5.27
CA THR A 5 -0.30 19.67 5.93
C THR A 5 -0.45 21.19 5.89
N THR A 6 -0.50 21.82 7.05
CA THR A 6 -0.54 23.28 7.22
C THR A 6 0.78 23.79 7.76
N LEU A 7 1.29 24.88 7.18
CA LEU A 7 2.46 25.60 7.68
C LEU A 7 1.99 26.70 8.63
N VAL A 8 2.38 26.62 9.89
CA VAL A 8 2.04 27.60 10.91
C VAL A 8 3.29 28.38 11.28
N PHE A 9 3.23 29.69 11.11
CA PHE A 9 4.28 30.62 11.48
C PHE A 9 3.76 31.56 12.56
N ALA A 10 4.45 31.59 13.70
CA ALA A 10 4.13 32.47 14.81
C ALA A 10 5.27 33.49 15.00
N HIS A 11 4.92 34.77 15.15
CA HIS A 11 5.88 35.85 15.32
C HIS A 11 5.55 36.71 16.55
N GLY A 12 6.58 37.14 17.28
CA GLY A 12 6.48 37.93 18.50
C GLY A 12 7.84 38.43 18.96
N LEU A 13 8.18 38.23 20.24
CA LEU A 13 9.57 38.41 20.72
C LEU A 13 10.52 37.38 20.08
N ASP A 14 10.00 36.16 19.90
CA ASP A 14 10.67 35.05 19.21
C ASP A 14 9.85 34.63 17.98
N MET A 15 10.52 33.97 17.03
CA MET A 15 9.93 33.43 15.81
C MET A 15 9.88 31.91 15.88
N PHE A 16 8.69 31.34 15.63
CA PHE A 16 8.49 29.90 15.58
C PHE A 16 7.85 29.49 14.27
N TYR A 17 8.35 28.39 13.71
CA TYR A 17 7.80 27.77 12.52
C TYR A 17 7.53 26.30 12.80
N VAL A 18 6.31 25.86 12.52
CA VAL A 18 5.92 24.46 12.69
C VAL A 18 5.07 24.01 11.51
N ARG A 19 5.27 22.76 11.10
CA ARG A 19 4.43 22.07 10.14
C ARG A 19 3.47 21.19 10.92
N MET A 20 2.17 21.48 10.84
CA MET A 20 1.13 20.74 11.56
C MET A 20 0.22 19.99 10.59
N THR A 21 -0.26 18.82 11.01
CA THR A 21 -1.15 17.95 10.23
C THR A 21 -2.41 17.65 11.06
N PRO A 22 -3.43 18.54 11.05
CA PRO A 22 -4.56 18.49 11.99
C PRO A 22 -5.40 17.22 11.90
N ALA A 23 -5.51 16.64 10.70
CA ALA A 23 -6.40 15.52 10.40
C ALA A 23 -5.67 14.17 10.26
N LYS A 24 -4.42 14.06 10.77
CA LYS A 24 -3.48 12.98 10.43
C LYS A 24 -3.07 13.05 8.95
N SER A 25 -1.84 12.69 8.64
CA SER A 25 -1.28 12.80 7.28
C SER A 25 -1.85 11.75 6.32
N PHE A 26 -3.10 11.90 5.91
CA PHE A 26 -3.80 10.93 5.05
C PHE A 26 -3.26 10.90 3.61
N ASP A 27 -2.62 11.98 3.16
CA ASP A 27 -1.99 12.08 1.82
C ASP A 27 -0.57 11.51 1.76
N LEU A 28 -0.06 11.03 2.90
CA LEU A 28 1.29 10.48 3.00
C LEU A 28 1.19 9.01 3.39
N LEU A 29 1.95 8.17 2.69
CA LEU A 29 2.14 6.81 3.14
C LEU A 29 2.88 6.85 4.49
N PRO A 30 2.36 6.20 5.54
CA PRO A 30 3.05 6.15 6.83
C PRO A 30 4.46 5.59 6.67
N SER A 31 5.43 6.16 7.39
CA SER A 31 6.80 5.62 7.45
C SER A 31 6.83 4.17 7.95
N ASP A 32 5.85 3.83 8.78
CA ASP A 32 5.74 2.52 9.44
C ASP A 32 4.93 1.53 8.59
N PHE A 33 4.65 1.85 7.32
CA PHE A 33 3.94 0.96 6.43
C PHE A 33 4.77 -0.30 6.13
N ASN A 34 4.16 -1.47 6.32
CA ASN A 34 4.84 -2.75 6.11
C ASN A 34 4.88 -3.14 4.62
N HIS A 35 5.88 -2.60 3.92
CA HIS A 35 6.13 -2.87 2.52
C HIS A 35 6.48 -4.34 2.26
N GLU A 36 7.20 -4.99 3.18
CA GLU A 36 7.63 -6.38 3.06
C GLU A 36 6.43 -7.34 2.98
N MET A 37 5.45 -7.16 3.88
CA MET A 37 4.21 -7.94 3.89
C MET A 37 3.40 -7.74 2.61
N LEU A 38 3.31 -6.50 2.12
CA LEU A 38 2.60 -6.20 0.88
C LEU A 38 3.22 -6.95 -0.31
N ILE A 39 4.54 -6.88 -0.45
CA ILE A 39 5.28 -7.56 -1.53
C ILE A 39 5.10 -9.08 -1.43
N LEU A 40 5.22 -9.65 -0.23
CA LEU A 40 4.99 -11.07 0.00
C LEU A 40 3.58 -11.51 -0.41
N LEU A 41 2.56 -10.73 -0.06
CA LEU A 41 1.17 -11.02 -0.42
C LEU A 41 0.98 -10.99 -1.94
N CYS A 42 1.53 -9.98 -2.62
CA CYS A 42 1.50 -9.90 -4.08
C CYS A 42 2.15 -11.12 -4.74
N LEU A 43 3.32 -11.55 -4.25
CA LEU A 43 4.01 -12.74 -4.76
C LEU A 43 3.22 -14.02 -4.51
N ALA A 44 2.61 -14.15 -3.33
CA ALA A 44 1.76 -15.29 -2.98
C ALA A 44 0.55 -15.39 -3.91
N PHE A 45 -0.12 -14.28 -4.20
CA PHE A 45 -1.25 -14.24 -5.13
C PHE A 45 -0.83 -14.52 -6.57
N LEU A 46 0.33 -14.03 -6.99
CA LEU A 46 0.87 -14.33 -8.30
C LEU A 46 1.10 -15.84 -8.46
N ALA A 47 1.79 -16.46 -7.50
CA ALA A 47 2.03 -17.91 -7.48
C ALA A 47 0.71 -18.71 -7.44
N ALA A 48 -0.23 -18.32 -6.58
CA ALA A 48 -1.54 -18.97 -6.48
C ALA A 48 -2.30 -18.95 -7.81
N THR A 49 -2.22 -17.85 -8.55
CA THR A 49 -2.86 -17.70 -9.87
C THR A 49 -2.27 -18.69 -10.89
N PHE A 50 -0.94 -18.81 -10.94
CA PHE A 50 -0.27 -19.76 -11.83
C PHE A 50 -0.60 -21.21 -11.49
N VAL A 51 -0.55 -21.56 -10.21
CA VAL A 51 -0.90 -22.90 -9.73
C VAL A 51 -2.34 -23.23 -10.09
N THR A 52 -3.28 -22.32 -9.80
CA THR A 52 -4.70 -22.53 -10.10
C THR A 52 -4.95 -22.70 -11.60
N LYS A 53 -4.28 -21.91 -12.45
CA LYS A 53 -4.34 -22.07 -13.90
C LYS A 53 -3.84 -23.44 -14.36
N ALA A 54 -2.68 -23.88 -13.84
CA ALA A 54 -2.13 -25.19 -14.17
C ALA A 54 -3.07 -26.33 -13.74
N LEU A 55 -3.64 -26.25 -12.54
CA LEU A 55 -4.63 -27.21 -12.05
C LEU A 55 -5.89 -27.23 -12.91
N ALA A 56 -6.41 -26.05 -13.29
CA ALA A 56 -7.58 -25.93 -14.14
C ALA A 56 -7.35 -26.56 -15.53
N GLN A 57 -6.19 -26.31 -16.15
CA GLN A 57 -5.82 -26.91 -17.43
C GLN A 57 -5.71 -28.44 -17.33
N ARG A 58 -5.10 -28.96 -16.26
CA ARG A 58 -5.02 -30.41 -16.01
C ARG A 58 -6.40 -31.02 -15.83
N LYS A 59 -7.29 -30.37 -15.08
CA LYS A 59 -8.68 -30.83 -14.88
C LYS A 59 -9.46 -30.85 -16.20
N ALA A 60 -9.32 -29.80 -17.01
CA ALA A 60 -9.98 -29.72 -18.32
C ALA A 60 -9.49 -30.83 -19.26
N LEU A 61 -8.18 -31.10 -19.30
CA LEU A 61 -7.62 -32.19 -20.10
C LEU A 61 -8.17 -33.56 -19.65
N GLN A 62 -8.18 -33.84 -18.34
CA GLN A 62 -8.73 -35.09 -17.81
C GLN A 62 -10.22 -35.26 -18.14
N ALA A 63 -10.99 -34.18 -18.13
CA ALA A 63 -12.40 -34.22 -18.51
C ALA A 63 -12.61 -34.48 -20.01
N ALA A 64 -11.72 -33.96 -20.87
CA ALA A 64 -11.79 -34.16 -22.31
C ALA A 64 -11.35 -35.57 -22.77
N TRP A 65 -10.65 -36.32 -21.91
CA TRP A 65 -10.14 -37.67 -22.19
C TRP A 65 -11.02 -38.77 -21.57
N LYS A 66 -12.13 -38.40 -20.93
CA LYS A 66 -13.23 -39.31 -20.62
C LYS A 66 -14.18 -39.38 -21.79
#